data_AF-A0A3M1BHM6-F1
#
_entry.id   AF-A0A3M1BHM6-F1
#
_cell.length_a   1.000
_cell.length_b   1.000
_cell.length_c   1.000
_cell.angle_alpha   90.00
_cell.angle_beta   90.00
_cell.angle_gamma   90.00
#
_symmetry.space_group_name_H-M   'P 1'
#
loop_
_entity.id
_entity.type
_entity.pdbx_description
1 polymer ?
#
loop_
_entity_poly.entity_id
_entity_poly.type
_entity_poly.pdbx_seq_one_letter_code
_entity_poly.pdbx_strand_id
1 'polypeptide(L)'
;YNDIVFMIDAEEEIGRGYADLVMIVRPDMRRFEVFDILLEFKYVDLSDAGVTGEGARSLPEGEIRALPAVKRVFEDAGKQLAHYAAALHRKYGETLRLRTFAVVSLGFERVVGEEVGRDED
;
A
#
# COMPACT_ATOMS: atom_id res chain seq x y z
N TYR A 1 -7.82 -6.74 11.53
CA TYR A 1 -7.83 -7.83 10.53
C TYR A 1 -9.28 -8.17 10.21
N ASN A 2 -9.69 -8.30 8.93
CA ASN A 2 -11.08 -8.60 8.54
C ASN A 2 -11.10 -9.74 7.52
N ASP A 3 -11.11 -10.96 8.05
CA ASP A 3 -11.25 -12.23 7.33
C ASP A 3 -12.69 -12.57 6.92
N ILE A 4 -13.66 -11.82 7.44
CA ILE A 4 -15.09 -11.94 7.09
C ILE A 4 -15.30 -11.46 5.64
N VAL A 5 -14.69 -10.33 5.27
CA VAL A 5 -14.89 -9.68 3.97
C VAL A 5 -13.75 -9.97 3.00
N PHE A 6 -12.52 -10.04 3.49
CA PHE A 6 -11.32 -10.10 2.65
C PHE A 6 -10.52 -11.38 2.88
N MET A 7 -9.98 -11.90 1.79
CA MET A 7 -8.79 -12.73 1.79
C MET A 7 -7.61 -11.74 1.77
N ILE A 8 -6.95 -11.60 2.91
CA ILE A 8 -5.78 -10.75 3.05
C ILE A 8 -4.54 -11.60 2.74
N ASP A 9 -3.74 -11.13 1.80
CA ASP A 9 -2.46 -11.73 1.43
C ASP A 9 -1.38 -10.66 1.61
N ALA A 10 -0.34 -11.01 2.38
CA ALA A 10 0.80 -10.15 2.66
C ALA A 10 2.11 -10.71 2.09
N GLU A 11 2.11 -11.96 1.56
CA GLU A 11 3.18 -12.60 0.78
C GLU A 11 2.84 -14.10 0.54
N GLU A 12 2.57 -14.53 -0.70
CA GLU A 12 3.38 -15.41 -1.58
C GLU A 12 2.58 -15.95 -2.79
N GLU A 13 3.30 -16.46 -3.81
CA GLU A 13 2.81 -17.38 -4.87
C GLU A 13 2.28 -16.84 -6.22
N ILE A 14 2.39 -15.54 -6.53
CA ILE A 14 2.15 -15.04 -7.90
C ILE A 14 3.29 -14.13 -8.35
N GLY A 15 4.40 -14.77 -8.76
CA GLY A 15 5.43 -14.14 -9.61
C GLY A 15 6.16 -12.93 -9.02
N ARG A 16 7.12 -13.18 -8.12
CA ARG A 16 8.28 -12.31 -7.76
C ARG A 16 8.11 -10.80 -7.98
N GLY A 17 7.15 -10.21 -7.26
CA GLY A 17 6.98 -8.78 -7.12
C GLY A 17 6.12 -8.53 -5.89
N TYR A 18 6.72 -7.92 -4.88
CA TYR A 18 6.14 -7.74 -3.55
C TYR A 18 5.18 -6.54 -3.56
N ALA A 19 3.99 -6.73 -3.00
CA ALA A 19 3.09 -5.67 -2.62
C ALA A 19 2.88 -5.75 -1.10
N ASP A 20 3.01 -4.65 -0.38
CA ASP A 20 2.95 -4.69 1.10
C ASP A 20 1.59 -5.14 1.65
N LEU A 21 0.50 -4.91 0.91
CA LEU A 21 -0.81 -5.41 1.29
C LEU A 21 -1.72 -5.65 0.09
N VAL A 22 -2.29 -6.85 0.02
CA VAL A 22 -3.36 -7.18 -0.92
C VAL A 22 -4.59 -7.65 -0.15
N MET A 23 -5.73 -7.01 -0.39
CA MET A 23 -7.01 -7.40 0.18
C MET A 23 -7.97 -7.74 -0.96
N ILE A 24 -8.25 -9.03 -1.14
CA ILE A 24 -9.18 -9.51 -2.17
C ILE A 24 -10.53 -9.82 -1.53
N VAL A 25 -11.60 -9.21 -2.00
CA VAL A 25 -12.96 -9.47 -1.51
C VAL A 25 -13.31 -10.93 -1.76
N ARG A 26 -13.79 -11.61 -0.73
CA ARG A 26 -14.20 -13.01 -0.82
C ARG A 26 -15.34 -13.19 -1.84
N PRO A 27 -15.37 -14.30 -2.59
CA PRO A 27 -16.39 -14.51 -3.63
C PRO A 27 -17.84 -14.36 -3.14
N ASP A 28 -18.15 -14.86 -1.96
CA ASP A 28 -19.47 -14.77 -1.31
C ASP A 28 -19.84 -13.33 -0.87
N MET A 29 -18.84 -12.47 -0.70
CA MET A 29 -19.00 -11.08 -0.28
C MET A 29 -19.07 -10.09 -1.45
N ARG A 30 -18.86 -10.56 -2.70
CA ARG A 30 -18.97 -9.75 -3.94
C ARG A 30 -20.36 -9.16 -4.19
N ARG A 31 -21.39 -9.65 -3.49
CA ARG A 31 -22.74 -9.08 -3.51
C ARG A 31 -22.78 -7.65 -2.94
N PHE A 32 -21.78 -7.28 -2.16
CA PHE A 32 -21.60 -5.93 -1.64
C PHE A 32 -20.67 -5.12 -2.53
N GLU A 33 -20.84 -3.80 -2.55
CA GLU A 33 -20.00 -2.88 -3.33
C GLU A 33 -18.68 -2.55 -2.63
N VAL A 34 -17.88 -3.58 -2.37
CA VAL A 34 -16.55 -3.47 -1.75
C VAL A 34 -15.48 -3.58 -2.84
N PHE A 35 -14.43 -2.75 -2.74
CA PHE A 35 -13.28 -2.79 -3.63
C PHE A 35 -12.20 -3.73 -3.10
N ASP A 36 -11.50 -4.40 -4.00
CA ASP A 36 -10.21 -5.03 -3.71
C ASP A 36 -9.15 -3.94 -3.54
N ILE A 37 -8.21 -4.14 -2.62
CA ILE A 37 -7.16 -3.16 -2.31
C ILE A 37 -5.81 -3.77 -2.64
N LEU A 38 -4.99 -3.02 -3.38
CA LEU A 38 -3.58 -3.28 -3.58
C LEU A 38 -2.82 -2.06 -3.07
N LEU A 39 -1.94 -2.24 -2.10
CA LEU A 39 -1.18 -1.16 -1.48
C LEU A 39 0.31 -1.50 -1.47
N GLU A 40 1.12 -0.53 -1.87
CA GLU A 40 2.56 -0.53 -1.71
C GLU A 40 2.94 0.65 -0.82
N PHE A 41 3.73 0.36 0.21
CA PHE A 41 4.30 1.30 1.14
C PHE A 41 5.80 1.43 0.90
N LYS A 42 6.27 2.67 0.73
CA LYS A 42 7.69 2.97 0.58
C LYS A 42 8.14 3.95 1.64
N TYR A 43 9.40 3.82 2.00
CA TYR A 43 10.07 4.73 2.90
C TYR A 43 11.15 5.52 2.16
N VAL A 44 11.21 6.83 2.43
CA VAL A 44 12.27 7.73 1.99
C VAL A 44 12.98 8.24 3.24
N ASP A 45 14.29 8.05 3.30
CA ASP A 45 15.07 8.59 4.41
C ASP A 45 15.16 10.12 4.33
N LEU A 46 15.16 10.79 5.48
CA LEU A 46 15.28 12.24 5.56
C LEU A 46 16.60 12.73 4.96
N SER A 47 17.68 11.97 5.16
CA SER A 47 19.00 12.29 4.59
C SER A 47 19.03 12.16 3.07
N ASP A 48 18.39 11.13 2.51
CA ASP A 48 18.23 10.95 1.06
C ASP A 48 17.38 12.06 0.43
N ALA A 49 16.41 12.58 1.18
CA ALA A 49 15.58 13.71 0.80
C ALA A 49 16.24 15.07 1.05
N GLY A 50 17.39 15.11 1.75
CA GLY A 50 18.12 16.35 2.07
C GLY A 50 17.38 17.26 3.06
N VAL A 51 16.50 16.70 3.89
CA VAL A 51 15.70 17.46 4.86
C VAL A 51 15.95 16.97 6.29
N THR A 52 15.73 17.84 7.28
CA THR A 52 15.70 17.43 8.70
C THR A 52 14.29 16.93 9.05
N GLY A 53 14.12 16.30 10.22
CA GLY A 53 12.79 15.90 10.70
C GLY A 53 11.86 17.11 10.88
N GLU A 54 12.34 18.14 11.57
CA GLU A 54 11.60 19.41 11.71
C GLU A 54 11.28 20.05 10.35
N GLY A 55 12.22 20.00 9.41
CA GLY A 55 12.00 20.43 8.04
C GLY A 55 10.86 19.67 7.38
N ALA A 56 10.92 18.33 7.37
CA ALA A 56 9.89 17.47 6.80
C ALA A 56 8.50 17.71 7.40
N ARG A 57 8.39 17.93 8.72
CA ARG A 57 7.12 18.26 9.39
C ARG A 57 6.46 19.55 8.92
N SER A 58 7.28 20.53 8.54
CA SER A 58 6.82 21.86 8.15
C SER A 58 6.44 21.98 6.68
N LEU A 59 6.85 21.02 5.84
CA LEU A 59 6.58 21.05 4.41
C LEU A 59 5.10 20.73 4.12
N PRO A 60 4.44 21.51 3.25
CA PRO A 60 3.13 21.12 2.74
C PRO A 60 3.23 19.88 1.84
N GLU A 61 2.15 19.11 1.73
CA GLU A 61 2.12 17.87 0.95
C GLU A 61 2.65 18.04 -0.49
N GLY A 62 2.30 19.14 -1.15
CA GLY A 62 2.75 19.43 -2.51
C GLY A 62 4.28 19.56 -2.62
N GLU A 63 4.94 20.11 -1.60
CA GLU A 63 6.40 20.24 -1.55
C GLU A 63 7.06 18.90 -1.21
N ILE A 64 6.48 18.10 -0.32
CA ILE A 64 6.92 16.73 -0.04
C ILE A 64 6.88 15.90 -1.33
N ARG A 65 5.77 15.96 -2.09
CA ARG A 65 5.64 15.30 -3.40
C ARG A 65 6.61 15.84 -4.44
N ALA A 66 7.07 17.08 -4.29
CA ALA A 66 8.00 17.69 -5.23
C ALA A 66 9.44 17.19 -5.05
N LEU A 67 9.79 16.68 -3.85
CA LEU A 67 11.14 16.20 -3.52
C LEU A 67 11.59 15.09 -4.50
N PRO A 68 12.80 15.20 -5.09
CA PRO A 68 13.28 14.22 -6.06
C PRO A 68 13.28 12.78 -5.54
N ALA A 69 13.67 12.58 -4.28
CA ALA A 69 13.68 11.27 -3.64
C ALA A 69 12.27 10.66 -3.55
N VAL A 70 11.27 11.46 -3.19
CA VAL A 70 9.86 11.05 -3.09
C VAL A 70 9.26 10.75 -4.47
N LYS A 71 9.53 11.58 -5.48
CA LYS A 71 9.08 11.34 -6.87
C LYS A 71 9.58 10.02 -7.42
N ARG A 72 10.89 9.77 -7.30
CA ARG A 72 11.50 8.52 -7.78
C ARG A 72 10.86 7.30 -7.12
N VAL A 73 10.60 7.37 -5.82
CA VAL A 73 9.94 6.30 -5.09
C VAL A 73 8.50 6.08 -5.55
N PHE A 74 7.72 7.14 -5.79
CA PHE A 74 6.38 7.00 -6.37
C PHE A 74 6.41 6.39 -7.78
N GLU A 75 7.37 6.77 -8.63
CA GLU A 75 7.52 6.19 -9.96
C GLU A 75 7.82 4.69 -9.90
N ASP A 76 8.73 4.28 -9.01
CA ASP A 76 9.10 2.88 -8.85
C ASP A 76 7.97 2.04 -8.23
N ALA A 77 7.31 2.57 -7.19
CA ALA A 77 6.11 1.95 -6.63
C ALA A 77 5.01 1.81 -7.70
N GLY A 78 4.81 2.83 -8.53
CA GLY A 78 3.86 2.80 -9.64
C GLY A 78 4.11 1.67 -10.64
N LYS A 79 5.38 1.43 -11.01
CA LYS A 79 5.76 0.30 -11.89
C LYS A 79 5.47 -1.05 -11.23
N GLN A 80 5.81 -1.20 -9.95
CA GLN A 80 5.57 -2.43 -9.19
C GLN A 80 4.08 -2.73 -9.07
N LEU A 81 3.31 -1.73 -8.63
CA LEU A 81 1.86 -1.81 -8.52
C LEU A 81 1.18 -2.11 -9.86
N ALA A 82 1.64 -1.53 -10.97
CA ALA A 82 1.10 -1.81 -12.30
C ALA A 82 1.35 -3.27 -12.72
N HIS A 83 2.56 -3.79 -12.46
CA HIS A 83 2.89 -5.18 -12.74
C HIS A 83 1.98 -6.14 -11.94
N TYR A 84 1.83 -5.87 -10.64
CA TYR A 84 1.04 -6.71 -9.74
C TYR A 84 -0.46 -6.63 -10.04
N ALA A 85 -0.99 -5.43 -10.29
CA ALA A 85 -2.38 -5.23 -10.71
C ALA A 85 -2.70 -6.01 -11.99
N ALA A 86 -1.78 -6.04 -12.96
CA ALA A 86 -1.96 -6.84 -14.17
C ALA A 86 -2.01 -8.36 -13.87
N ALA A 87 -1.23 -8.84 -12.91
CA ALA A 87 -1.29 -10.24 -12.47
C ALA A 87 -2.62 -10.56 -11.77
N LEU A 88 -3.11 -9.68 -10.89
CA LEU A 88 -4.42 -9.83 -10.26
C LEU A 88 -5.56 -9.84 -11.29
N HIS A 89 -5.53 -8.93 -12.27
CA HIS A 89 -6.53 -8.93 -13.33
C HIS A 89 -6.53 -10.22 -14.16
N ARG A 90 -5.36 -10.82 -14.43
CA ARG A 90 -5.27 -12.13 -15.10
C ARG A 90 -5.87 -13.26 -14.25
N LYS A 91 -5.70 -13.21 -12.93
CA LYS A 91 -6.19 -14.25 -12.01
C LYS A 91 -7.69 -14.15 -11.73
N TYR A 92 -8.20 -12.95 -11.47
CA TYR A 92 -9.56 -12.73 -10.96
C TYR A 92 -10.54 -12.19 -12.03
N GLY A 93 -10.02 -11.78 -13.19
CA GLY A 93 -10.83 -11.33 -14.32
C GLY A 93 -11.75 -10.16 -13.98
N GLU A 94 -12.96 -10.18 -14.54
CA GLU A 94 -13.95 -9.11 -14.41
C GLU A 94 -14.55 -8.98 -13.01
N THR A 95 -14.34 -9.96 -12.13
CA THR A 95 -14.84 -9.89 -10.75
C THR A 95 -14.03 -8.94 -9.89
N LEU A 96 -12.79 -8.63 -10.30
CA LEU A 96 -11.86 -7.77 -9.58
C LEU A 96 -12.29 -6.29 -9.69
N ARG A 97 -12.49 -5.66 -8.53
CA ARG A 97 -12.80 -4.23 -8.39
C ARG A 97 -11.61 -3.56 -7.70
N LEU A 98 -10.49 -3.47 -8.40
CA LEU A 98 -9.22 -3.07 -7.80
C LEU A 98 -9.09 -1.56 -7.58
N ARG A 99 -8.66 -1.17 -6.38
CA ARG A 99 -8.11 0.15 -6.06
C ARG A 99 -6.65 -0.03 -5.63
N THR A 100 -5.80 0.81 -6.20
CA THR A 100 -4.34 0.66 -6.07
C THR A 100 -3.75 1.91 -5.44
N PHE A 101 -2.91 1.74 -4.43
CA PHE A 101 -2.34 2.83 -3.64
C PHE A 101 -0.83 2.69 -3.54
N ALA A 102 -0.11 3.76 -3.86
CA ALA A 102 1.26 3.96 -3.43
C ALA A 102 1.25 4.91 -2.24
N VAL A 103 1.84 4.49 -1.13
CA VAL A 103 2.00 5.30 0.08
C VAL A 103 3.49 5.48 0.29
N VAL A 104 3.94 6.72 0.45
CA VAL A 104 5.35 7.03 0.68
C VAL A 104 5.48 7.80 1.98
N SER A 105 6.27 7.27 2.90
CA SER A 105 6.69 7.98 4.11
C SER A 105 7.99 8.74 3.86
N LEU A 106 8.07 9.98 4.35
CA LEU A 106 9.29 10.77 4.40
C LEU A 106 9.79 10.79 5.85
N GLY A 107 10.80 9.97 6.15
CA GLY A 107 11.25 9.71 7.51
C GLY A 107 10.22 8.97 8.37
N PHE A 108 10.65 8.63 9.58
CA PHE A 108 9.80 8.11 10.66
C PHE A 108 10.24 8.78 11.95
N GLU A 109 9.56 9.86 12.33
CA GLU A 109 9.99 10.53 13.55
C GLU A 109 9.52 9.78 14.80
N ARG A 110 8.30 9.17 14.78
CA ARG A 110 7.88 8.04 15.64
C ARG A 110 6.70 7.29 15.02
N VAL A 111 6.76 5.95 15.07
CA VAL A 111 5.63 5.05 14.79
C VAL A 111 5.63 3.95 15.85
N VAL A 112 4.49 3.69 16.48
CA VAL A 112 4.32 2.60 17.45
C VAL A 112 2.93 2.00 17.28
N GLY A 113 2.85 0.67 17.34
CA GLY A 113 1.60 -0.07 17.27
C GLY A 113 1.61 -1.22 18.26
N GLU A 114 0.45 -1.54 18.80
CA GLU A 114 0.22 -2.75 19.57
C GLU A 114 -1.17 -3.32 19.23
N GLU A 115 -1.32 -4.63 19.31
CA GLU A 115 -2.61 -5.31 19.23
C GLU A 115 -3.21 -5.39 20.65
N VAL A 116 -4.30 -4.68 20.90
CA VAL A 116 -4.84 -4.49 22.26
C VAL A 116 -5.96 -5.50 22.61
N GLY A 117 -6.02 -6.63 21.91
CA GLY A 117 -7.01 -7.70 22.14
C GLY A 117 -7.97 -7.95 20.97
N ARG A 118 -8.63 -9.12 21.01
CA ARG A 118 -9.61 -9.61 20.04
C ARG A 118 -10.76 -10.25 20.83
N ASP A 119 -11.98 -9.75 20.66
CA ASP A 119 -13.17 -10.44 21.16
C ASP A 119 -13.59 -11.48 20.13
N GLU A 120 -13.63 -12.74 20.55
CA GLU A 120 -14.22 -13.84 19.80
C GLU A 120 -15.58 -14.17 20.45
N ASP A 121 -16.67 -13.95 19.72
CA ASP A 121 -17.97 -14.61 19.96
C ASP A 121 -18.15 -15.75 18.93
#